data_AF-A0A923NE35-F1
#
_entry.id   AF-A0A923NE35-F1
#
_cell.length_a   1.000
_cell.length_b   1.000
_cell.length_c   1.000
_cell.angle_alpha   90.00
_cell.angle_beta   90.00
_cell.angle_gamma   90.00
#
_symmetry.space_group_name_H-M   'P 1'
#
loop_
_entity.id
_entity.type
_entity.pdbx_description
1 polymer ?
#
loop_
_entity_poly.entity_id
_entity_poly.type
_entity_poly.pdbx_seq_one_letter_code
_entity_poly.pdbx_strand_id
1 'polypeptide(L)'
;MDEEIRKARSRQYGSFLYCPNRDCLCFGRETDLECKHESCILDDPEYQALQKRIEENRKRNELNALRENSNTSHRQVIRRQTKTAAEMLEERIRRKEQYARECYRANYPKRGDDIVYEIVRLRAKLRKLKEGGR
;
A
#
# COMPACT_ATOMS: atom_id res chain seq x y z
N MET A 1 -1.12 6.81 40.86
CA MET A 1 -0.62 7.73 39.82
C MET A 1 -1.76 8.66 39.39
N ASP A 2 -1.49 9.96 39.31
CA ASP A 2 -2.47 11.00 38.96
C ASP A 2 -3.14 10.74 37.60
N GLU A 3 -4.44 11.03 37.47
CA GLU A 3 -5.24 10.65 36.30
C GLU A 3 -4.77 11.34 35.02
N GLU A 4 -4.26 12.56 35.14
CA GLU A 4 -3.75 13.33 34.01
C GLU A 4 -2.50 12.70 33.41
N ILE A 5 -1.60 12.20 34.26
CA ILE A 5 -0.36 11.55 33.83
C ILE A 5 -0.68 10.22 33.13
N ARG A 6 -1.73 9.51 33.58
CA ARG A 6 -2.21 8.27 32.96
C ARG A 6 -2.75 8.52 31.54
N LYS A 7 -3.56 9.56 31.34
CA LYS A 7 -4.10 9.95 30.02
C LYS A 7 -2.99 10.42 29.07
N ALA A 8 -2.00 11.17 29.57
CA ALA A 8 -0.86 11.61 28.77
C ALA A 8 -0.03 10.44 28.24
N ARG A 9 0.31 9.46 29.10
CA ARG A 9 1.10 8.28 28.68
C ARG A 9 0.35 7.38 27.70
N SER A 10 -0.95 7.17 27.88
CA SER A 10 -1.75 6.37 26.94
C SER A 10 -1.87 7.02 25.56
N ARG A 11 -1.91 8.36 25.47
CA ARG A 11 -1.86 9.07 24.18
C ARG A 11 -0.53 8.93 23.47
N GLN A 12 0.58 8.91 24.21
CA GLN A 12 1.93 8.87 23.63
C GLN A 12 2.35 7.45 23.21
N TYR A 13 2.01 6.42 24.00
CA TYR A 13 2.50 5.05 23.81
C TYR A 13 1.40 4.02 23.47
N GLY A 14 0.13 4.45 23.42
CA GLY A 14 -1.02 3.60 23.10
C GLY A 14 -1.52 2.78 24.30
N SER A 15 -1.94 1.54 24.04
CA SER A 15 -2.37 0.58 25.08
C SER A 15 -1.19 -0.05 25.83
N PHE A 16 0.03 0.18 25.38
CA PHE A 16 1.26 -0.30 26.00
C PHE A 16 1.68 0.63 27.15
N LEU A 17 2.12 0.05 28.26
CA LEU A 17 2.64 0.79 29.41
C LEU A 17 4.15 0.61 29.54
N TYR A 18 4.83 1.66 29.98
CA TYR A 18 6.27 1.63 30.18
C TYR A 18 6.66 0.98 31.52
N CYS A 19 7.59 0.03 31.50
CA CYS A 19 8.15 -0.65 32.67
C CYS A 19 9.51 -0.04 33.06
N PRO A 20 9.64 0.58 34.26
CA PRO A 20 10.90 1.21 34.68
C PRO A 20 12.02 0.21 35.00
N ASN A 21 11.70 -1.03 35.38
CA ASN A 21 12.71 -2.04 35.73
C ASN A 21 13.46 -2.60 34.52
N ARG A 22 12.86 -2.54 33.33
CA ARG A 22 13.40 -3.11 32.09
C ARG A 22 13.55 -2.10 30.95
N ASP A 23 13.21 -0.84 31.22
CA ASP A 23 13.25 0.25 30.26
C ASP A 23 12.53 -0.09 28.93
N CYS A 24 11.38 -0.78 29.01
CA CYS A 24 10.65 -1.27 27.84
C CYS A 24 9.13 -1.15 27.98
N LEU A 25 8.42 -1.10 26.85
CA LEU A 25 6.96 -1.10 26.80
C LEU A 25 6.40 -2.52 27.01
N CYS A 26 5.39 -2.69 27.87
CA CYS A 26 4.76 -3.95 28.22
C CYS A 26 3.22 -3.86 28.29
N PHE A 27 2.55 -5.01 28.35
CA PHE A 27 1.08 -5.14 28.33
C PHE A 27 0.40 -5.06 29.72
N GLY A 28 1.18 -5.12 30.82
CA GLY A 28 0.65 -5.22 32.18
C GLY A 28 0.26 -3.86 32.80
N ARG A 29 -0.93 -3.78 33.41
CA ARG A 29 -1.55 -2.54 33.91
C ARG A 29 -1.78 -2.48 35.43
N GLU A 30 -1.64 -1.25 35.96
CA GLU A 30 -2.49 -0.61 36.99
C GLU A 30 -2.39 -1.09 38.45
N THR A 31 -1.25 -0.89 39.12
CA THR A 31 -1.13 -0.64 40.57
C THR A 31 0.31 -0.25 40.92
N ASP A 32 0.56 0.12 42.17
CA ASP A 32 1.78 0.78 42.69
C ASP A 32 3.08 0.00 42.46
N LEU A 33 3.62 0.03 41.24
CA LEU A 33 4.92 -0.54 40.85
C LEU A 33 5.01 -2.08 40.84
N GLU A 34 3.94 -2.80 41.14
CA GLU A 34 3.93 -4.26 41.17
C GLU A 34 3.32 -4.88 39.90
N CYS A 35 3.97 -5.93 39.37
CA CYS A 35 3.43 -6.70 38.26
C CYS A 35 2.28 -7.57 38.77
N LYS A 36 1.10 -7.50 38.12
CA LYS A 36 -0.06 -8.34 38.46
C LYS A 36 0.14 -9.84 38.19
N HIS A 37 1.12 -10.19 37.37
CA HIS A 37 1.46 -11.57 37.06
C HIS A 37 2.64 -12.01 37.90
N GLU A 38 2.55 -13.22 38.46
CA GLU A 38 3.63 -13.86 39.24
C GLU A 38 4.94 -14.01 38.43
N SER A 39 4.82 -14.13 37.10
CA SER A 39 5.93 -14.13 36.16
C SER A 39 5.71 -13.09 35.05
N CYS A 40 6.78 -12.43 34.61
CA CYS A 40 6.69 -11.44 33.54
C CYS A 40 6.42 -12.14 32.22
N ILE A 41 5.43 -11.67 31.44
CA ILE A 41 5.13 -12.23 30.11
C ILE A 41 6.33 -12.10 29.13
N LEU A 42 7.24 -11.16 29.40
CA LEU A 42 8.48 -10.99 28.64
C LEU A 42 9.52 -12.09 28.95
N ASP A 43 9.38 -12.78 30.08
CA ASP A 43 10.22 -13.93 30.47
C ASP A 43 9.62 -15.27 30.02
N ASP A 44 8.39 -15.26 29.50
CA ASP A 44 7.76 -16.47 28.99
C ASP A 44 8.57 -17.03 27.82
N PRO A 45 9.06 -18.28 27.91
CA PRO A 45 9.86 -18.91 26.86
C PRO A 45 9.09 -19.01 25.52
N GLU A 46 7.76 -19.18 25.55
CA GLU A 46 6.93 -19.22 24.35
C GLU A 46 6.86 -17.83 23.68
N TYR A 47 6.70 -16.77 24.49
CA TYR A 47 6.70 -15.40 24.01
C TYR A 47 8.05 -15.02 23.38
N GLN A 48 9.16 -15.35 24.05
CA GLN A 48 10.50 -15.11 23.51
C GLN A 48 10.76 -15.88 22.21
N ALA A 49 10.31 -17.14 22.13
CA ALA A 49 10.43 -17.95 20.92
C ALA A 49 9.59 -17.37 19.76
N LEU A 50 8.44 -16.77 20.05
CA LEU A 50 7.63 -16.08 19.06
C LEU A 50 8.32 -14.79 18.57
N GLN A 51 8.85 -13.98 19.48
CA GLN A 51 9.57 -12.74 19.12
C GLN A 51 10.79 -13.02 18.23
N LYS A 52 11.58 -14.06 18.56
CA LYS A 52 12.72 -14.50 17.73
C LYS A 52 12.26 -14.86 16.30
N ARG A 53 11.18 -15.63 16.16
CA ARG A 53 10.61 -16.00 14.85
C ARG A 53 10.13 -14.78 14.06
N ILE A 54 9.51 -13.81 14.71
CA ILE A 54 9.06 -12.56 14.06
C ILE A 54 10.27 -11.76 13.56
N GLU A 55 11.33 -11.65 14.36
CA GLU A 55 12.54 -10.92 13.98
C GLU A 55 13.27 -11.60 12.80
N GLU A 56 13.37 -12.93 12.81
CA GLU A 56 13.91 -13.70 11.67
C GLU A 56 13.10 -13.50 10.39
N ASN A 57 11.77 -13.45 10.51
CA ASN A 57 10.89 -13.15 9.38
C ASN A 57 11.10 -11.72 8.85
N ARG A 58 11.26 -10.74 9.74
CA ARG A 58 11.56 -9.35 9.35
C ARG A 58 12.89 -9.28 8.60
N LYS A 59 13.96 -9.87 9.13
CA LYS A 59 15.28 -9.91 8.48
C LYS A 59 15.22 -10.57 7.10
N ARG A 60 14.47 -11.67 6.95
CA ARG A 60 14.24 -12.32 5.65
C ARG A 60 13.47 -11.42 4.68
N ASN A 61 12.43 -10.76 5.15
CA ASN A 61 11.63 -9.86 4.32
C ASN A 61 12.44 -8.62 3.90
N GLU A 62 13.24 -8.05 4.78
CA GLU A 62 14.16 -6.94 4.46
C GLU A 62 15.21 -7.36 3.43
N LEU A 63 15.82 -8.55 3.60
CA LEU A 63 16.77 -9.09 2.63
C LEU A 63 16.12 -9.35 1.27
N ASN A 64 14.89 -9.87 1.25
CA ASN A 64 14.13 -10.06 0.01
C ASN A 64 13.77 -8.72 -0.64
N ALA A 65 13.34 -7.72 0.13
CA ALA A 65 13.05 -6.38 -0.38
C ALA A 65 14.31 -5.70 -0.95
N LEU A 66 15.47 -5.86 -0.30
CA LEU A 66 16.76 -5.39 -0.85
C LEU A 66 17.13 -6.11 -2.15
N ARG A 67 16.93 -7.43 -2.22
CA ARG A 67 17.14 -8.21 -3.46
C ARG A 67 16.18 -7.78 -4.56
N GLU A 68 14.90 -7.57 -4.27
CA GLU A 68 13.91 -7.08 -5.22
C GLU A 68 14.22 -5.67 -5.71
N ASN A 69 14.67 -4.77 -4.83
CA ASN A 69 15.11 -3.41 -5.19
C ASN A 69 16.38 -3.42 -6.05
N SER A 70 17.35 -4.31 -5.77
CA SER A 70 18.53 -4.49 -6.63
C SER A 70 18.17 -5.08 -8.01
N ASN A 71 17.17 -5.96 -8.06
CA ASN A 71 16.69 -6.56 -9.31
C ASN A 71 15.78 -5.61 -10.11
N THR A 72 15.12 -4.64 -9.48
CA THR A 72 14.33 -3.62 -10.19
C THR A 72 15.19 -2.52 -10.82
N SER A 73 16.40 -2.27 -10.29
CA SER A 73 17.39 -1.41 -10.98
C SER A 73 17.94 -2.07 -12.26
N HIS A 74 18.08 -3.40 -12.29
CA HIS A 74 18.70 -4.10 -13.43
C HIS A 74 17.72 -4.77 -14.41
N ARG A 75 16.44 -4.91 -14.03
CA ARG A 75 15.35 -5.28 -14.94
C ARG A 75 14.35 -4.15 -14.99
N GLN A 76 14.67 -3.11 -15.77
CA GLN A 76 13.65 -2.62 -16.67
C GLN A 76 13.24 -3.82 -17.51
N VAL A 77 12.15 -4.48 -17.12
CA VAL A 77 11.44 -5.40 -17.99
C VAL A 77 11.10 -4.54 -19.20
N ILE A 78 11.93 -4.60 -20.24
CA ILE A 78 11.60 -4.09 -21.56
C ILE A 78 10.39 -4.94 -21.94
N ARG A 79 9.21 -4.44 -21.55
CA ARG A 79 7.93 -5.03 -21.87
C ARG A 79 7.86 -4.85 -23.38
N ARG A 80 8.34 -5.85 -24.12
CA ARG A 80 8.28 -5.87 -25.58
C ARG A 80 6.83 -5.49 -25.89
N GLN A 81 6.62 -4.31 -26.48
CA GLN A 81 5.30 -3.90 -26.89
C GLN A 81 4.89 -4.91 -27.97
N THR A 82 4.14 -5.94 -27.58
CA THR A 82 3.54 -6.88 -28.51
C THR A 82 2.34 -6.27 -29.23
N LYS A 83 1.85 -5.12 -28.73
CA LYS A 83 0.70 -4.43 -29.27
C LYS A 83 1.10 -3.57 -30.45
N THR A 84 0.40 -3.73 -31.56
CA THR A 84 0.50 -2.85 -32.72
C THR A 84 0.03 -1.43 -32.36
N ALA A 85 0.45 -0.43 -33.14
CA ALA A 85 0.00 0.95 -32.96
C ALA A 85 -1.54 1.07 -33.02
N ALA A 86 -2.20 0.25 -33.82
CA ALA A 86 -3.66 0.17 -33.92
C ALA A 86 -4.29 -0.38 -32.63
N GLU A 87 -3.75 -1.48 -32.08
CA GLU A 87 -4.25 -2.08 -30.83
C GLU A 87 -4.09 -1.14 -29.63
N MET A 88 -2.97 -0.41 -29.55
CA MET A 88 -2.76 0.60 -28.52
C MET A 88 -3.78 1.74 -28.63
N LEU A 89 -4.12 2.15 -29.86
CA LEU A 89 -5.09 3.20 -30.10
C LEU A 89 -6.53 2.74 -29.79
N GLU A 90 -6.88 1.50 -30.11
CA GLU A 90 -8.15 0.88 -29.74
C GLU A 90 -8.33 0.78 -28.21
N GLU A 91 -7.28 0.40 -27.50
CA GLU A 91 -7.32 0.37 -26.03
C GLU A 91 -7.51 1.77 -25.45
N ARG A 92 -6.83 2.79 -26.00
CA ARG A 92 -6.99 4.18 -25.57
C ARG A 92 -8.42 4.69 -25.80
N ILE A 93 -9.04 4.34 -26.94
CA ILE A 93 -10.44 4.66 -27.23
C ILE A 93 -11.37 4.02 -26.19
N ARG A 94 -11.22 2.72 -25.92
CA ARG A 94 -12.03 1.99 -24.92
C ARG A 94 -11.98 2.63 -23.53
N ARG A 95 -10.78 3.00 -23.06
CA ARG A 95 -10.62 3.68 -21.75
C ARG A 95 -11.35 5.02 -21.72
N LYS A 96 -11.27 5.80 -22.80
CA LYS A 96 -11.96 7.09 -22.89
C LYS A 96 -13.48 6.94 -22.96
N GLU A 97 -13.98 5.92 -23.66
CA GLU A 97 -15.42 5.63 -23.71
C GLU A 97 -15.98 5.25 -22.32
N GLN A 98 -15.20 4.52 -21.53
CA GLN A 98 -15.55 4.25 -20.14
C GLN A 98 -15.58 5.54 -19.32
N TYR A 99 -14.53 6.35 -19.40
CA TYR A 99 -14.44 7.60 -18.65
C TYR A 99 -15.55 8.61 -19.02
N ALA A 100 -15.91 8.71 -20.29
CA ALA A 100 -17.04 9.54 -20.72
C ALA A 100 -18.36 9.08 -20.09
N ARG A 101 -18.61 7.75 -20.05
CA ARG A 101 -19.79 7.18 -19.38
C ARG A 101 -19.80 7.48 -17.88
N GLU A 102 -18.65 7.39 -17.22
CA GLU A 102 -18.49 7.77 -15.81
C GLU A 102 -18.79 9.27 -15.59
N CYS A 103 -18.30 10.14 -16.48
CA CYS A 103 -18.59 11.59 -16.42
C CYS A 103 -20.10 11.88 -16.54
N TYR A 104 -20.80 11.23 -17.46
CA TYR A 104 -22.24 11.42 -17.61
C TYR A 104 -23.01 10.88 -16.39
N ARG A 105 -22.62 9.73 -15.83
CA ARG A 105 -23.23 9.19 -14.61
C ARG A 105 -23.02 10.10 -13.40
N ALA A 106 -21.88 10.77 -13.32
CA ALA A 106 -21.54 11.70 -12.25
C ALA A 106 -22.04 13.14 -12.50
N ASN A 107 -22.88 13.35 -13.52
CA ASN A 107 -23.47 14.65 -13.88
C ASN A 107 -22.42 15.74 -14.27
N TYR A 108 -21.35 15.33 -14.95
CA TYR A 108 -20.34 16.22 -15.55
C TYR A 108 -20.40 16.18 -17.09
N PRO A 109 -21.47 16.67 -17.73
CA PRO A 109 -21.69 16.53 -19.17
C PRO A 109 -20.61 17.20 -20.02
N LYS A 110 -20.16 18.42 -19.66
CA LYS A 110 -19.10 19.13 -20.39
C LYS A 110 -17.80 18.31 -20.50
N ARG A 111 -17.40 17.66 -19.40
CA ARG A 111 -16.22 16.78 -19.37
C ARG A 111 -16.44 15.52 -20.21
N GLY A 112 -17.66 14.98 -20.21
CA GLY A 112 -18.05 13.87 -21.09
C GLY A 112 -17.91 14.26 -22.56
N ASP A 113 -18.44 15.41 -22.94
CA ASP A 113 -18.45 15.91 -24.33
C ASP A 113 -17.02 16.14 -24.85
N ASP A 114 -16.14 16.73 -24.05
CA ASP A 114 -14.73 16.93 -24.40
C ASP A 114 -14.02 15.60 -24.73
N ILE A 115 -14.31 14.57 -23.92
CA ILE A 115 -13.73 13.23 -24.08
C ILE A 115 -14.34 12.53 -25.31
N VAL A 116 -15.64 12.70 -25.56
CA VAL A 116 -16.32 12.20 -26.77
C VAL A 116 -15.72 12.82 -28.03
N TYR A 117 -15.46 14.12 -28.03
CA TYR A 117 -14.80 14.79 -29.15
C TYR A 117 -13.38 14.25 -29.40
N GLU A 118 -12.63 13.94 -28.34
CA GLU A 118 -11.34 13.26 -28.48
C GLU A 118 -11.48 11.83 -29.04
N ILE A 119 -12.48 11.06 -28.59
CA ILE A 119 -12.77 9.71 -29.10
C ILE A 119 -13.02 9.75 -30.62
N VAL A 120 -13.81 10.69 -31.12
CA VAL A 120 -14.09 10.85 -32.55
C VAL A 120 -12.79 11.07 -33.34
N ARG A 121 -11.91 11.94 -32.85
CA ARG A 121 -10.59 12.19 -33.46
C ARG A 121 -9.70 10.94 -33.44
N LEU A 122 -9.70 10.19 -32.34
CA LEU A 122 -8.92 8.94 -32.23
C LEU A 122 -9.45 7.84 -33.16
N ARG A 123 -10.78 7.72 -33.32
CA ARG A 123 -11.40 6.80 -34.29
C ARG A 123 -11.04 7.16 -35.73
N ALA A 124 -10.97 8.44 -36.07
CA ALA A 124 -10.51 8.88 -37.39
C ALA A 124 -9.03 8.52 -37.63
N LYS A 125 -8.16 8.66 -36.62
CA LYS A 125 -6.76 8.21 -36.70
C LYS A 125 -6.66 6.69 -36.85
N LEU A 126 -7.51 5.93 -36.16
CA LEU A 126 -7.53 4.47 -36.27
C LEU A 126 -7.91 4.00 -37.67
N ARG A 127 -8.88 4.66 -38.32
CA ARG A 127 -9.23 4.36 -39.73
C ARG A 127 -8.04 4.57 -40.66
N LYS A 128 -7.35 5.71 -40.57
CA LYS A 128 -6.15 5.99 -41.36
C LYS A 128 -5.04 4.95 -41.16
N LEU A 129 -4.83 4.50 -39.92
CA LEU A 129 -3.84 3.46 -39.61
C LEU A 129 -4.20 2.09 -40.18
N LYS A 130 -5.50 1.75 -40.24
CA LYS A 130 -5.97 0.50 -40.85
C LYS A 130 -5.99 0.54 -42.37
N GLU A 131 -6.22 1.72 -42.95
CA GLU A 131 -6.25 1.92 -44.41
C GLU A 131 -4.85 2.04 -45.02
N GLY A 132 -3.90 2.71 -44.34
CA GLY A 132 -2.51 2.87 -44.80
C GLY A 132 -1.61 1.65 -44.58
N GLY A 133 -2.17 0.53 -44.10
CA GLY A 133 -1.47 -0.75 -43.94
C GLY A 133 -1.87 -1.80 -44.99
N ARG A 134 -2.56 -1.39 -46.06
CA ARG A 134 -2.87 -2.21 -47.25
C ARG A 134 -1.96 -1.85 -48.41
#